data_AF-A0A315ZSU3-F1
#
_entry.id   AF-A0A315ZSU3-F1
#
_cell.length_a   1.000
_cell.length_b   1.000
_cell.length_c   1.000
_cell.angle_alpha   90.00
_cell.angle_beta   90.00
_cell.angle_gamma   90.00
#
_symmetry.space_group_name_H-M   'P 1'
#
loop_
_entity.id
_entity.type
_entity.pdbx_description
1 polymer ?
#
loop_
_entity_poly.entity_id
_entity_poly.type
_entity_poly.pdbx_seq_one_letter_code
_entity_poly.pdbx_strand_id
1 'polypeptide(L)'
;MRLGDIDIYNLPLWLNGIYEELDKKCVEELKKESAFYNQVMKESGELLEEYPFISTLIDRDKITEPIRLTVSEVKSLSKFLALDAERRDMETIQMYLMGSRHMMQLLRTIKVIQ
;
A
#
# COMPACT_ATOMS: atom_id res chain seq x y z
N MET A 1 14.58 20.22 -13.89
CA MET A 1 14.18 19.50 -12.67
C MET A 1 15.35 18.64 -12.23
N ARG A 2 15.85 18.81 -11.00
CA ARG A 2 16.85 17.92 -10.41
C ARG A 2 16.09 16.77 -9.73
N LEU A 3 16.73 15.60 -9.59
CA LEU A 3 16.14 14.45 -8.91
C LEU A 3 15.73 14.78 -7.45
N GLY A 4 16.52 15.61 -6.77
CA GLY A 4 16.21 16.08 -5.42
C GLY A 4 15.05 17.07 -5.32
N ASP A 5 14.50 17.53 -6.46
CA ASP A 5 13.33 18.40 -6.50
C ASP A 5 12.02 17.59 -6.63
N ILE A 6 12.11 16.27 -6.79
CA ILE A 6 10.96 15.37 -6.94
C ILE A 6 10.64 14.76 -5.57
N ASP A 7 9.43 15.02 -5.09
CA ASP A 7 8.87 14.37 -3.91
C ASP A 7 7.40 13.99 -4.16
N ILE A 8 6.74 13.44 -3.14
CA ILE A 8 5.34 12.99 -3.22
C ILE A 8 4.34 14.13 -3.44
N TYR A 9 4.74 15.39 -3.25
CA TYR A 9 3.91 16.58 -3.45
C TYR A 9 4.21 17.29 -4.77
N ASN A 10 5.40 17.07 -5.33
CA ASN A 10 5.92 17.71 -6.54
C ASN A 10 6.22 16.68 -7.64
N LEU A 11 5.31 15.71 -7.82
CA LEU A 11 5.46 14.64 -8.80
C LEU A 11 5.09 15.12 -10.21
N PRO A 12 5.98 15.03 -11.21
CA PRO A 12 5.63 15.36 -12.59
C PRO A 12 4.51 14.46 -13.12
N LEU A 13 3.62 15.00 -13.96
CA LEU A 13 2.50 14.25 -14.54
C LEU A 13 2.92 12.96 -15.25
N TRP A 14 4.06 12.95 -15.95
CA TRP A 14 4.58 11.75 -16.62
C TRP A 14 4.99 10.66 -15.63
N LEU A 15 5.35 11.02 -14.40
CA LEU A 15 5.73 10.10 -13.34
C LEU A 15 4.49 9.53 -12.62
N ASN A 16 3.34 10.21 -12.71
CA ASN A 16 2.08 9.72 -12.15
C ASN A 16 1.60 8.43 -12.83
N GLY A 17 1.69 8.34 -14.16
CA GLY A 17 1.36 7.11 -14.90
C GLY A 17 2.31 5.96 -14.59
N ILE A 18 3.57 6.26 -14.29
CA ILE A 18 4.56 5.26 -13.85
C ILE A 18 4.23 4.77 -12.43
N TYR A 19 3.76 5.65 -11.55
CA TYR A 19 3.39 5.27 -10.18
C TYR A 19 2.28 4.22 -10.14
N GLU A 20 1.20 4.39 -10.92
CA GLU A 20 0.11 3.40 -11.01
C GLU A 20 0.60 2.02 -11.49
N GLU A 21 1.52 2.00 -12.46
CA GLU A 21 2.13 0.76 -12.94
C GLU A 21 3.02 0.11 -11.88
N LEU A 22 3.81 0.91 -11.15
CA LEU A 22 4.67 0.44 -10.07
C LEU A 22 3.86 -0.15 -8.91
N ASP A 23 2.77 0.51 -8.51
CA ASP A 23 1.88 0.05 -7.45
C ASP A 23 1.25 -1.29 -7.81
N LYS A 24 0.71 -1.42 -9.02
CA LYS A 24 0.17 -2.68 -9.52
C LYS A 24 1.21 -3.79 -9.51
N LYS A 25 2.42 -3.51 -9.99
CA LYS A 25 3.50 -4.50 -10.04
C LYS A 25 3.97 -4.91 -8.64
N CYS A 26 4.02 -3.97 -7.69
CA CYS A 26 4.32 -4.25 -6.29
C CYS A 26 3.35 -5.29 -5.72
N VAL A 27 2.05 -5.04 -5.86
CA VAL A 27 1.00 -5.96 -5.41
C VAL A 27 1.09 -7.32 -6.12
N GLU A 28 1.34 -7.35 -7.43
CA GLU A 28 1.48 -8.60 -8.18
C GLU A 28 2.69 -9.43 -7.73
N GLU A 29 3.85 -8.81 -7.47
CA GLU A 29 5.03 -9.50 -6.96
C GLU A 29 4.77 -10.05 -5.55
N LEU A 30 4.19 -9.24 -4.65
CA LEU A 30 3.85 -9.68 -3.29
C LEU A 30 2.85 -10.84 -3.28
N LYS A 31 1.83 -10.80 -4.13
CA LYS A 31 0.86 -11.91 -4.26
C LYS A 31 1.51 -13.20 -4.76
N LYS A 32 2.52 -13.11 -5.63
CA LYS A 32 3.24 -14.29 -6.14
C LYS A 32 4.19 -14.88 -5.10
N GLU A 33 4.86 -14.02 -4.33
CA GLU A 33 5.99 -14.42 -3.49
C GLU A 33 5.61 -14.67 -2.03
N SER A 34 4.55 -14.05 -1.52
CA SER A 34 4.19 -14.08 -0.09
C SER A 34 2.81 -14.67 0.15
N ALA A 35 2.77 -15.89 0.68
CA ALA A 35 1.53 -16.50 1.19
C ALA A 35 0.92 -15.68 2.34
N PHE A 36 1.76 -15.07 3.17
CA PHE A 36 1.33 -14.21 4.27
C PHE A 36 0.64 -12.94 3.77
N TYR A 37 1.17 -12.28 2.73
CA TYR A 37 0.51 -11.13 2.12
C TYR A 37 -0.88 -11.50 1.58
N ASN A 38 -1.00 -12.65 0.91
CA ASN A 38 -2.30 -13.13 0.43
C ASN A 38 -3.29 -13.39 1.57
N GLN A 39 -2.81 -13.92 2.70
CA GLN A 39 -3.64 -14.12 3.89
C GLN A 39 -4.10 -12.77 4.47
N VAL A 40 -3.19 -11.80 4.62
CA VAL A 40 -3.51 -10.45 5.10
C VAL A 40 -4.57 -9.78 4.22
N MET A 41 -4.41 -9.87 2.89
CA MET A 41 -5.37 -9.32 1.94
C MET A 41 -6.75 -9.99 2.04
N LYS A 42 -6.77 -11.32 2.18
CA LYS A 42 -8.01 -12.07 2.33
C LYS A 42 -8.73 -11.70 3.61
N GLU A 43 -8.04 -11.76 4.76
CA GLU A 43 -8.65 -11.45 6.06
C GLU A 43 -9.12 -9.99 6.15
N SER A 44 -8.37 -9.07 5.55
CA SER A 44 -8.79 -7.66 5.47
C SER A 44 -10.07 -7.49 4.65
N GLY A 45 -10.18 -8.21 3.52
CA GLY A 45 -11.39 -8.21 2.69
C GLY A 45 -12.60 -8.78 3.42
N GLU A 46 -12.43 -9.93 4.10
CA GLU A 46 -13.50 -10.56 4.89
C GLU A 46 -14.01 -9.62 6.00
N LEU A 47 -13.11 -8.88 6.68
CA LEU A 47 -13.50 -7.90 7.69
C LEU A 47 -14.29 -6.71 7.11
N LEU A 48 -13.95 -6.25 5.91
CA LEU A 48 -14.68 -5.16 5.25
C LEU A 48 -16.07 -5.60 4.78
N GLU A 49 -16.20 -6.85 4.32
CA GLU A 49 -17.50 -7.43 3.94
C GLU A 49 -18.40 -7.65 5.16
N GLU A 50 -17.85 -8.19 6.26
CA GLU A 50 -18.61 -8.50 7.48
C GLU A 50 -18.96 -7.23 8.28
N TYR A 51 -18.09 -6.22 8.26
CA TYR A 51 -18.25 -4.99 9.05
C TYR A 51 -18.20 -3.72 8.18
N PRO A 52 -19.29 -3.38 7.46
CA PRO A 52 -19.32 -2.23 6.56
C PRO A 52 -18.96 -0.89 7.20
N PHE A 53 -19.19 -0.73 8.51
CA PHE A 53 -18.81 0.48 9.25
C PHE A 53 -17.31 0.76 9.19
N ILE A 54 -16.48 -0.28 9.03
CA ILE A 54 -15.03 -0.15 8.88
C ILE A 54 -14.70 0.64 7.60
N SER A 55 -15.36 0.34 6.48
CA SER A 55 -15.20 1.10 5.23
C SER A 55 -15.57 2.58 5.44
N THR A 56 -16.74 2.84 6.04
CA THR A 56 -17.20 4.21 6.34
C THR A 56 -16.18 5.01 7.16
N LEU A 57 -15.48 4.37 8.11
CA LEU A 57 -14.44 5.03 8.91
C LEU A 57 -13.17 5.32 8.10
N ILE A 58 -12.77 4.41 7.20
CA ILE A 58 -11.49 4.50 6.46
C ILE A 58 -11.60 5.42 5.26
N ASP A 59 -12.74 5.40 4.56
CA ASP A 59 -13.02 6.23 3.39
C ASP A 59 -13.14 7.72 3.74
N ARG A 60 -13.01 8.05 5.04
CA ARG A 60 -13.15 9.39 5.61
C ARG A 60 -14.47 10.02 5.21
N ASP A 61 -15.51 9.20 5.14
CA ASP A 61 -16.87 9.67 4.96
C ASP A 61 -17.20 10.69 6.05
N LYS A 62 -18.07 11.65 5.71
CA LYS A 62 -18.51 12.64 6.70
C LYS A 62 -19.34 11.94 7.76
N ILE A 63 -18.71 11.66 8.90
CA ILE A 63 -19.39 11.21 10.11
C ILE A 63 -20.09 12.42 10.72
N THR A 64 -21.38 12.58 10.42
CA THR A 64 -22.19 13.70 10.92
C THR A 64 -22.81 13.42 12.28
N GLU A 65 -22.83 12.15 12.73
CA GLU A 65 -23.40 11.72 14.00
C GLU A 65 -22.45 10.77 14.75
N PRO A 66 -22.49 10.74 16.09
CA PRO A 66 -21.65 9.82 16.86
C PRO A 66 -21.94 8.35 16.52
N ILE A 67 -20.90 7.61 16.14
CA ILE A 67 -20.98 6.16 15.94
C ILE A 67 -20.71 5.46 17.28
N ARG A 68 -21.63 4.61 17.72
CA ARG A 68 -21.47 3.78 18.92
C ARG A 68 -21.08 2.37 18.51
N LEU A 69 -19.87 1.97 18.89
CA LEU A 69 -19.35 0.64 18.60
C LEU A 69 -19.45 -0.26 19.84
N THR A 70 -19.84 -1.50 19.61
CA THR A 70 -19.74 -2.60 20.57
C THR A 70 -18.28 -3.03 20.75
N VAL A 71 -18.00 -3.78 21.83
CA VAL A 71 -16.65 -4.32 22.07
C VAL A 71 -16.20 -5.25 20.94
N SER A 72 -17.11 -6.02 20.34
CA SER A 72 -16.80 -6.87 19.18
C SER A 72 -16.42 -6.04 17.96
N GLU A 73 -17.18 -4.99 17.66
CA GLU A 73 -16.87 -4.11 16.53
C GLU A 73 -15.53 -3.38 16.72
N VAL A 74 -15.23 -2.92 17.94
CA VAL A 74 -13.91 -2.33 18.25
C VAL A 74 -12.78 -3.35 18.06
N LYS A 75 -12.99 -4.62 18.42
CA LYS A 75 -11.99 -5.68 18.18
C LYS A 75 -11.80 -5.95 16.69
N SER A 76 -12.87 -5.99 15.91
CA SER A 76 -12.80 -6.16 14.45
C SER A 76 -12.08 -4.99 13.79
N LEU A 77 -12.38 -3.76 14.21
CA LEU A 77 -11.65 -2.56 13.75
C LEU A 77 -10.17 -2.63 14.12
N SER A 78 -9.84 -2.99 15.37
CA SER A 78 -8.45 -3.15 15.80
C SER A 78 -7.70 -4.20 14.99
N LYS A 79 -8.35 -5.33 14.67
CA LYS A 79 -7.78 -6.37 13.82
C LYS A 79 -7.54 -5.85 12.40
N PHE A 80 -8.51 -5.17 11.82
CA PHE A 80 -8.38 -4.58 10.49
C PHE A 80 -7.21 -3.58 10.43
N LEU A 81 -7.11 -2.67 11.40
CA LEU A 81 -6.03 -1.68 11.43
C LEU A 81 -4.64 -2.32 11.55
N ALA A 82 -4.52 -3.42 12.29
CA ALA A 82 -3.27 -4.18 12.37
C ALA A 82 -2.91 -4.80 11.01
N LEU A 83 -3.87 -5.45 10.35
CA LEU A 83 -3.68 -6.04 9.02
C LEU A 83 -3.34 -4.99 7.95
N ASP A 84 -4.00 -3.82 7.98
CA ASP A 84 -3.70 -2.72 7.06
C ASP A 84 -2.32 -2.08 7.32
N ALA A 85 -1.86 -2.05 8.57
CA ALA A 85 -0.48 -1.66 8.88
C ALA A 85 0.52 -2.68 8.33
N GLU A 86 0.30 -3.97 8.56
CA GLU A 86 1.16 -5.04 8.03
C GLU A 86 1.23 -5.02 6.49
N ARG A 87 0.08 -4.82 5.83
CA ARG A 87 -0.01 -4.64 4.38
C ARG A 87 0.86 -3.48 3.90
N ARG A 88 0.70 -2.31 4.52
CA ARG A 88 1.46 -1.10 4.15
C ARG A 88 2.96 -1.26 4.36
N ASP A 89 3.37 -1.94 5.43
CA ASP A 89 4.78 -2.21 5.70
C ASP A 89 5.39 -3.10 4.62
N MET A 90 4.69 -4.17 4.24
CA MET A 90 5.12 -5.07 3.15
C MET A 90 5.22 -4.33 1.81
N GLU A 91 4.19 -3.57 1.43
CA GLU A 91 4.16 -2.79 0.19
C GLU A 91 5.26 -1.73 0.15
N THR A 92 5.50 -1.05 1.27
CA THR A 92 6.57 -0.03 1.38
C THR A 92 7.95 -0.64 1.18
N ILE A 93 8.23 -1.76 1.87
CA ILE A 93 9.51 -2.46 1.73
C ILE A 93 9.68 -2.96 0.29
N GLN A 94 8.64 -3.55 -0.31
CA GLN A 94 8.71 -4.05 -1.67
C GLN A 94 8.96 -2.93 -2.68
N MET A 95 8.25 -1.80 -2.57
CA MET A 95 8.47 -0.63 -3.43
C MET A 95 9.91 -0.11 -3.33
N TYR A 96 10.48 -0.04 -2.13
CA TYR A 96 11.88 0.34 -1.94
C TYR A 96 12.85 -0.62 -2.63
N LEU A 97 12.62 -1.93 -2.50
CA LEU A 97 13.45 -2.96 -3.16
C LEU A 97 13.28 -2.95 -4.69
N MET A 98 12.08 -2.70 -5.20
CA MET A 98 11.83 -2.48 -6.63
C MET A 98 12.60 -1.27 -7.15
N GLY A 99 12.53 -0.14 -6.45
CA GLY A 99 13.29 1.07 -6.79
C GLY A 99 14.81 0.81 -6.81
N SER A 100 15.31 0.05 -5.83
CA SER A 100 16.71 -0.36 -5.77
C SER A 100 17.12 -1.23 -6.97
N ARG A 101 16.27 -2.20 -7.36
CA ARG A 101 16.49 -3.04 -8.56
C ARG A 101 16.52 -2.20 -9.84
N HIS A 102 15.59 -1.26 -9.99
CA HIS A 102 15.56 -0.34 -11.13
C HIS A 102 16.81 0.55 -11.17
N MET A 103 17.27 1.05 -10.03
CA MET A 103 18.51 1.84 -9.96
C MET A 103 19.73 1.01 -10.38
N MET A 104 19.84 -0.23 -9.88
CA MET A 104 20.91 -1.14 -10.29
C MET A 104 20.89 -1.41 -11.81
N GLN A 105 19.71 -1.60 -12.39
CA GLN A 105 19.54 -1.78 -13.83
C GLN A 105 19.94 -0.53 -14.62
N LEU A 106 19.60 0.66 -14.13
CA LEU A 106 20.03 1.93 -14.73
C LEU A 106 21.55 2.03 -14.70
N LEU A 107 22.19 1.83 -13.53
CA LEU A 107 23.64 1.91 -13.37
C LEU A 107 24.40 0.95 -14.29
N ARG A 108 23.89 -0.27 -14.49
CA ARG A 108 24.43 -1.22 -15.48
C ARG A 108 24.26 -0.72 -16.90
N THR A 109 23.09 -0.20 -17.24
CA THR A 109 22.79 0.35 -18.57
C THR A 109 23.74 1.48 -18.95
N ILE A 110 24.05 2.37 -17.99
CA ILE A 110 25.01 3.47 -18.18
C ILE A 110 26.47 3.08 -17.91
N LYS A 111 26.76 1.78 -17.70
CA LYS A 111 28.10 1.20 -17.51
C LYS A 111 28.87 1.78 -16.32
N VAL A 112 28.17 2.26 -15.29
CA VAL A 112 28.79 2.69 -14.02
C VAL A 112 29.17 1.48 -13.17
N ILE A 113 28.36 0.41 -13.24
CA ILE A 113 28.63 -0.88 -12.61
C ILE A 113 28.50 -1.99 -13.66
N GLN A 114 29.13 -3.14 -13.42
CA GLN A 114 29.08 -4.31 -14.31
C GLN A 114 27.85 -5.18 -14.05
#